data_AF-A0A9C9G7T7-F1
#
_entry.id   AF-A0A9C9G7T7-F1
#
_cell.length_a   1.000
_cell.length_b   1.000
_cell.length_c   1.000
_cell.angle_alpha   90.00
_cell.angle_beta   90.00
_cell.angle_gamma   90.00
#
_symmetry.space_group_name_H-M   'P 1'
#
loop_
_entity.id
_entity.type
_entity.pdbx_description
1 polymer ?
#
loop_
_entity_poly.entity_id
_entity_poly.type
_entity_poly.pdbx_seq_one_letter_code
_entity_poly.pdbx_strand_id
1 'polypeptide(L)'
;MAANPLLRWFFVTATLLLVAPVSAYALSVYDVIQLSKKNYSDQDIVGLIQATDSAFTLKAEDIIRLQGLGLSEPVIQAMVQAVPELATEHLPASNTHASSDTVPVTPVTTVADGLITVEPFQEAGSGHHHHNAINLAGVRLLVIRDEGLFPSVETRSITIAERLEQAVSTGAGAFHPGPATASDTVMYYGRSTDRPMLILNVSPSDAYAYQRRSGRTVTPALLAAYWSDLLSDYWSIAINRKPPERLSELHEGEVLNSLYEQWGKLNKTESLQFADAAQQLPRQQQQHLQRLAITVPHGFQINHSHLARQP
;
A
#
# COMPACT_ATOMS: atom_id res chain seq x y z
N MET A 1 -1.92 79.35 4.46
CA MET A 1 -0.47 79.37 4.16
C MET A 1 0.25 78.92 5.42
N ALA A 2 1.12 77.93 5.48
CA ALA A 2 1.92 77.29 4.46
C ALA A 2 2.09 75.79 4.78
N ALA A 3 2.19 74.97 3.72
CA ALA A 3 2.45 73.54 3.77
C ALA A 3 3.95 73.28 3.98
N ASN A 4 4.31 72.26 4.77
CA ASN A 4 5.69 71.85 4.99
C ASN A 4 6.12 70.81 3.92
N PRO A 5 7.14 71.10 3.08
CA PRO A 5 7.58 70.25 1.99
C PRO A 5 8.91 69.54 2.32
N LEU A 6 8.92 68.65 3.31
CA LEU A 6 10.11 67.84 3.63
C LEU A 6 9.74 66.36 3.82
N LEU A 7 8.82 65.87 2.99
CA LEU A 7 8.39 64.47 2.89
C LEU A 7 8.52 63.96 1.45
N ARG A 8 9.67 64.17 0.82
CA ARG A 8 9.94 63.66 -0.52
C ARG A 8 11.45 63.40 -0.60
N TRP A 9 11.83 62.20 -1.04
CA TRP A 9 13.20 61.72 -1.25
C TRP A 9 13.87 60.99 -0.08
N PHE A 10 13.44 59.76 0.18
CA PHE A 10 14.35 58.61 0.42
C PHE A 10 13.58 57.29 0.21
N PHE A 11 12.88 57.17 -0.93
CA PHE A 11 12.28 55.90 -1.41
C PHE A 11 13.02 55.43 -2.67
N VAL A 12 14.34 55.27 -2.56
CA VAL A 12 15.15 54.68 -3.63
C VAL A 12 15.79 53.41 -3.09
N THR A 13 15.52 52.32 -3.79
CA THR A 13 16.22 51.02 -3.78
C THR A 13 16.13 50.14 -2.54
N ALA A 14 15.05 49.34 -2.46
CA ALA A 14 15.09 48.02 -1.83
C ALA A 14 14.02 47.08 -2.40
N THR A 15 13.89 46.99 -3.73
CA THR A 15 13.16 45.89 -4.38
C THR A 15 14.12 44.74 -4.60
N LEU A 16 14.48 44.06 -3.51
CA LEU A 16 15.22 42.81 -3.56
C LEU A 16 14.27 41.75 -4.14
N LEU A 17 14.38 41.49 -5.45
CA LEU A 17 13.66 40.43 -6.14
C LEU A 17 14.10 39.09 -5.53
N LEU A 18 13.30 38.56 -4.61
CA LEU A 18 13.49 37.24 -4.02
C LEU A 18 13.08 36.20 -5.08
N VAL A 19 13.99 35.89 -6.00
CA VAL A 19 13.80 34.79 -6.95
C VAL A 19 13.95 33.49 -6.16
N ALA A 20 12.83 33.00 -5.60
CA ALA A 20 12.79 31.68 -5.02
C ALA A 20 13.07 30.66 -6.14
N PRO A 21 14.00 29.72 -5.96
CA PRO A 21 14.19 28.65 -6.93
C PRO A 21 12.89 27.85 -7.00
N VAL A 22 12.27 27.84 -8.17
CA VAL A 22 11.19 26.89 -8.46
C VAL A 22 11.88 25.56 -8.67
N SER A 23 11.86 24.70 -7.64
CA SER A 23 12.30 23.33 -7.78
C SER A 23 11.35 22.63 -8.77
N ALA A 24 11.83 22.40 -9.99
CA ALA A 24 11.15 21.57 -10.95
C ALA A 24 11.19 20.13 -10.41
N TYR A 25 10.03 19.58 -10.06
CA TYR A 25 9.94 18.19 -9.66
C TYR A 25 10.03 17.30 -10.90
N ALA A 26 10.90 16.29 -10.86
CA ALA A 26 10.97 15.26 -11.89
C ALA A 26 9.60 14.56 -12.02
N LEU A 27 9.16 14.36 -13.26
CA LEU A 27 7.92 13.68 -13.59
C LEU A 27 8.07 12.17 -13.40
N SER A 28 7.04 11.55 -12.84
CA SER A 28 6.90 10.08 -12.83
C SER A 28 6.20 9.58 -14.09
N VAL A 29 6.30 8.27 -14.36
CA VAL A 29 5.54 7.59 -15.44
C VAL A 29 4.04 7.88 -15.32
N TYR A 30 3.52 7.91 -14.09
CA TYR A 30 2.13 8.20 -13.79
C TYR A 30 1.72 9.62 -14.18
N ASP A 31 2.57 10.61 -13.91
CA ASP A 31 2.29 12.01 -14.26
C ASP A 31 2.15 12.16 -15.78
N VAL A 32 3.02 11.51 -16.54
CA VAL A 32 2.96 11.50 -18.01
C VAL A 32 1.66 10.88 -18.52
N ILE A 33 1.22 9.76 -17.92
CA ILE A 33 -0.08 9.13 -18.24
C ILE A 33 -1.24 10.09 -17.94
N GLN A 34 -1.20 10.78 -16.80
CA GLN A 34 -2.26 11.70 -16.42
C GLN A 34 -2.31 12.96 -17.30
N LEU A 35 -1.15 13.48 -17.73
CA LEU A 35 -1.07 14.59 -18.67
C LEU A 35 -1.68 14.19 -20.02
N SER A 36 -1.35 13.01 -20.55
CA SER A 36 -1.97 12.48 -21.77
C SER A 36 -3.50 12.35 -21.62
N LYS A 37 -4.00 11.75 -20.52
CA LYS A 37 -5.44 11.63 -20.25
C LYS A 37 -6.18 12.95 -20.12
N LYS A 38 -5.48 14.02 -19.73
CA LYS A 38 -6.00 15.39 -19.66
C LYS A 38 -5.93 16.13 -21.00
N ASN A 39 -5.57 15.44 -22.08
CA ASN A 39 -5.41 15.98 -23.44
C ASN A 39 -4.35 17.10 -23.53
N TYR A 40 -3.28 17.01 -22.74
CA TYR A 40 -2.08 17.82 -23.03
C TYR A 40 -1.50 17.38 -24.37
N SER A 41 -0.95 18.32 -25.13
CA SER A 41 -0.34 17.98 -26.41
C SER A 41 0.94 17.16 -26.19
N ASP A 42 1.23 16.24 -27.11
CA ASP A 42 2.46 15.45 -27.06
C ASP A 42 3.70 16.35 -26.95
N GLN A 43 3.69 17.49 -27.65
CA GLN A 43 4.77 18.46 -27.62
C GLN A 43 4.95 19.11 -26.23
N ASP A 44 3.85 19.41 -25.54
CA ASP A 44 3.91 19.96 -24.17
C ASP A 44 4.44 18.93 -23.19
N ILE A 45 4.00 17.67 -23.32
CA ILE A 45 4.43 16.57 -22.45
C ILE A 45 5.93 16.31 -22.64
N VAL A 46 6.42 16.23 -23.89
CA VAL A 46 7.84 16.09 -24.21
C VAL A 46 8.65 17.27 -23.69
N GLY A 47 8.15 18.50 -23.86
CA GLY A 47 8.79 19.70 -23.32
C GLY A 47 8.93 19.68 -21.80
N LEU A 48 7.91 19.19 -21.09
CA LEU A 48 7.96 19.04 -19.64
C LEU A 48 8.95 17.96 -19.19
N ILE A 49 9.02 16.82 -19.89
CA ILE A 49 10.02 15.77 -19.62
C ILE A 49 11.44 16.34 -19.72
N GLN A 50 11.71 17.11 -20.77
CA GLN A 50 13.02 17.74 -21.00
C GLN A 50 13.33 18.85 -19.99
N ALA A 51 12.34 19.67 -19.62
CA ALA A 51 12.54 20.81 -18.72
C ALA A 51 12.72 20.41 -17.24
N THR A 52 12.34 19.19 -16.88
CA THR A 52 12.38 18.68 -15.49
C THR A 52 13.51 17.69 -15.25
N ASP A 53 14.34 17.43 -16.27
CA ASP A 53 15.39 16.41 -16.24
C ASP A 53 14.86 15.06 -15.72
N SER A 54 13.63 14.71 -16.12
CA SER A 54 12.96 13.49 -15.66
C SER A 54 13.69 12.26 -16.17
N ALA A 55 13.93 11.27 -15.32
CA ALA A 55 14.54 10.00 -15.71
C ALA A 55 13.56 8.85 -15.51
N PHE A 56 13.40 7.99 -16.53
CA PHE A 56 12.48 6.86 -16.47
C PHE A 56 13.23 5.54 -16.64
N THR A 57 13.00 4.59 -15.73
CA THR A 57 13.50 3.21 -15.90
C THR A 57 12.40 2.38 -16.55
N LEU A 58 12.42 2.29 -17.89
CA LEU A 58 11.43 1.55 -18.67
C LEU A 58 12.02 0.23 -19.21
N LYS A 59 11.26 -0.86 -19.12
CA LYS A 59 11.56 -2.13 -19.79
C LYS A 59 10.84 -2.21 -21.14
N ALA A 60 11.26 -3.15 -21.98
CA ALA A 60 10.61 -3.40 -23.28
C ALA A 60 9.10 -3.73 -23.15
N GLU A 61 8.72 -4.46 -22.09
CA GLU A 61 7.32 -4.78 -21.79
C GLU A 61 6.47 -3.56 -21.41
N ASP A 62 7.08 -2.52 -20.85
CA ASP A 62 6.39 -1.29 -20.45
C ASP A 62 5.95 -0.46 -21.66
N ILE A 63 6.69 -0.51 -22.78
CA ILE A 63 6.39 0.24 -24.01
C ILE A 63 4.99 -0.11 -24.54
N ILE A 64 4.70 -1.41 -24.66
CA ILE A 64 3.41 -1.90 -25.14
C ILE A 64 2.29 -1.49 -24.18
N ARG A 65 2.56 -1.56 -22.87
CA ARG A 65 1.60 -1.16 -21.83
C ARG A 65 1.30 0.34 -21.89
N LEU A 66 2.32 1.19 -22.04
CA LEU A 66 2.16 2.65 -22.11
C LEU A 66 1.37 3.08 -23.35
N GLN A 67 1.61 2.44 -24.49
CA GLN A 67 0.82 2.66 -25.69
C GLN A 67 -0.65 2.28 -25.47
N GLY A 68 -0.91 1.15 -24.81
CA GLY A 68 -2.26 0.72 -24.41
C GLY A 68 -2.95 1.66 -23.40
N LEU A 69 -2.17 2.44 -22.65
CA LEU A 69 -2.66 3.47 -21.72
C LEU A 69 -2.89 4.84 -22.38
N GLY A 70 -2.69 4.94 -23.70
CA GLY A 70 -2.97 6.15 -24.48
C GLY A 70 -1.80 7.12 -24.59
N LEU A 71 -0.56 6.69 -24.30
CA LEU A 71 0.62 7.49 -24.64
C LEU A 71 0.95 7.35 -26.12
N SER A 72 1.28 8.46 -26.75
CA SER A 72 1.76 8.50 -28.12
C SER A 72 3.21 8.05 -28.21
N GLU A 73 3.60 7.54 -29.39
CA GLU A 73 4.98 7.12 -29.66
C GLU A 73 6.04 8.21 -29.37
N PRO A 74 5.83 9.49 -29.74
CA PRO A 74 6.82 10.55 -29.46
C PRO A 74 7.05 10.76 -27.96
N VAL A 75 5.99 10.64 -27.14
CA VAL A 75 6.09 10.76 -25.68
C VAL A 75 6.85 9.57 -25.10
N ILE A 76 6.52 8.34 -25.52
CA ILE A 76 7.22 7.13 -25.08
C ILE A 76 8.71 7.21 -25.45
N GLN A 77 9.03 7.65 -26.67
CA GLN A 77 10.41 7.83 -27.11
C GLN A 77 11.16 8.87 -26.26
N ALA A 78 10.51 9.99 -25.92
CA ALA A 78 11.10 10.98 -25.02
C ALA A 78 11.36 10.39 -23.63
N MET A 79 10.44 9.59 -23.09
CA MET A 79 10.64 8.91 -21.80
C MET A 79 11.81 7.92 -21.83
N VAL A 80 11.97 7.16 -22.93
CA VAL A 80 13.09 6.22 -23.11
C VAL A 80 14.43 6.95 -23.27
N GLN A 81 14.43 8.10 -23.94
CA GLN A 81 15.64 8.90 -24.16
C GLN A 81 16.06 9.72 -22.94
N ALA A 82 15.16 9.91 -21.98
CA ALA A 82 15.45 10.63 -20.75
C ALA A 82 16.28 9.72 -19.81
N VAL A 83 17.57 9.60 -20.14
CA VAL A 83 18.56 8.84 -19.38
C VAL A 83 18.93 9.67 -18.15
N PRO A 84 18.93 9.08 -16.94
CA PRO A 84 19.45 9.77 -15.77
C PRO A 84 20.89 10.16 -16.05
N GLU A 85 21.18 11.46 -16.06
CA GLU A 85 22.56 11.94 -16.07
C GLU A 85 23.17 11.48 -14.74
N LEU A 86 23.87 10.34 -14.78
CA LEU A 86 24.53 9.75 -13.63
C LEU A 86 25.50 10.81 -13.11
N ALA A 87 25.11 11.45 -11.99
CA ALA A 87 25.98 12.29 -11.19
C ALA A 87 27.29 11.51 -11.01
N THR A 88 28.34 12.00 -11.66
CA THR A 88 29.59 11.29 -11.85
C THR A 88 30.37 11.38 -10.54
N GLU A 89 29.92 10.68 -9.51
CA GLU A 89 30.66 10.52 -8.27
C GLU A 89 31.72 9.43 -8.50
N HIS A 90 32.97 9.89 -8.59
CA HIS A 90 34.19 9.09 -8.66
C HIS A 90 34.21 7.96 -7.62
N LEU A 91 34.17 6.69 -8.05
CA LEU A 91 34.76 5.56 -7.33
C LEU A 91 35.28 4.48 -8.29
N PRO A 92 36.30 3.69 -7.87
CA PRO A 92 37.23 3.01 -8.76
C PRO A 92 36.74 1.64 -9.25
N ALA A 93 37.35 1.21 -10.35
CA ALA A 93 37.12 -0.04 -11.06
C ALA A 93 37.03 -1.28 -10.15
N SER A 94 36.01 -2.11 -10.38
CA SER A 94 36.00 -3.51 -9.97
C SER A 94 35.31 -4.39 -11.01
N ASN A 95 36.18 -5.13 -11.69
CA ASN A 95 36.06 -6.35 -12.47
C ASN A 95 34.68 -6.97 -12.76
N THR A 96 34.47 -7.13 -14.06
CA THR A 96 33.84 -8.25 -14.77
C THR A 96 34.12 -9.61 -14.12
N HIS A 97 33.06 -10.34 -13.75
CA HIS A 97 32.96 -11.78 -13.99
C HIS A 97 31.49 -12.22 -14.04
N ALA A 98 31.15 -12.87 -15.15
CA ALA A 98 29.96 -13.69 -15.32
C ALA A 98 30.10 -14.99 -14.53
N SER A 99 29.01 -15.45 -13.93
CA SER A 99 28.60 -16.86 -13.88
C SER A 99 27.19 -16.96 -13.32
N SER A 100 26.30 -17.51 -14.14
CA SER A 100 25.05 -18.11 -13.72
C SER A 100 25.37 -19.34 -12.86
N ASP A 101 24.98 -19.33 -11.60
CA ASP A 101 24.92 -20.54 -10.78
C ASP A 101 23.55 -20.59 -10.08
N THR A 102 22.75 -21.55 -10.54
CA THR A 102 21.45 -21.90 -9.98
C THR A 102 21.69 -22.62 -8.66
N VAL A 103 21.56 -21.90 -7.55
CA VAL A 103 21.66 -22.47 -6.20
C VAL A 103 20.44 -23.36 -5.94
N PRO A 104 20.61 -24.59 -5.42
CA PRO A 104 19.50 -25.42 -5.01
C PRO A 104 18.85 -24.81 -3.76
N VAL A 105 17.59 -24.39 -3.89
CA VAL A 105 16.80 -23.86 -2.79
C VAL A 105 16.53 -24.97 -1.78
N THR A 106 17.19 -24.88 -0.62
CA THR A 106 16.89 -25.67 0.57
C THR A 106 15.42 -25.47 0.96
N PRO A 107 14.67 -26.53 1.33
CA PRO A 107 13.26 -26.39 1.71
C PRO A 107 13.14 -25.55 2.98
N VAL A 108 12.70 -24.31 2.82
CA VAL A 108 12.27 -23.43 3.90
C VAL A 108 11.13 -24.14 4.63
N THR A 109 11.26 -24.31 5.94
CA THR A 109 10.21 -24.89 6.78
C THR A 109 9.05 -23.92 6.84
N THR A 110 8.10 -24.06 5.92
CA THR A 110 6.90 -23.25 5.76
C THR A 110 5.94 -23.52 6.91
N VAL A 111 5.91 -22.62 7.89
CA VAL A 111 4.87 -22.63 8.92
C VAL A 111 3.56 -22.25 8.22
N ALA A 112 2.68 -23.23 7.99
CA ALA A 112 1.42 -23.10 7.24
C ALA A 112 1.56 -22.76 5.74
N ASP A 113 2.49 -23.43 5.03
CA ASP A 113 2.53 -23.49 3.54
C ASP A 113 2.50 -22.14 2.78
N GLY A 114 3.04 -21.06 3.35
CA GLY A 114 3.54 -19.90 2.59
C GLY A 114 2.55 -19.27 1.61
N LEU A 115 1.45 -18.69 2.12
CA LEU A 115 0.28 -18.41 1.28
C LEU A 115 -0.24 -16.98 1.45
N ILE A 116 0.66 -16.01 1.62
CA ILE A 116 0.27 -14.62 1.39
C ILE A 116 0.36 -14.39 -0.11
N THR A 117 -0.77 -14.07 -0.73
CA THR A 117 -0.83 -13.83 -2.18
C THR A 117 -1.47 -12.50 -2.49
N VAL A 118 -1.07 -11.91 -3.60
CA VAL A 118 -1.65 -10.69 -4.16
C VAL A 118 -2.35 -11.07 -5.45
N GLU A 119 -3.62 -10.70 -5.58
CA GLU A 119 -4.39 -10.92 -6.81
C GLU A 119 -5.10 -9.63 -7.23
N PRO A 120 -5.29 -9.39 -8.54
CA PRO A 120 -6.19 -8.35 -9.02
C PRO A 120 -7.59 -8.57 -8.46
N PHE A 121 -8.21 -7.50 -7.96
CA PHE A 121 -9.55 -7.52 -7.39
C PHE A 121 -10.49 -6.62 -8.17
N GLN A 122 -11.52 -7.21 -8.76
CA GLN A 122 -12.57 -6.46 -9.44
C GLN A 122 -13.75 -6.26 -8.50
N GLU A 123 -13.98 -4.99 -8.12
CA GLU A 123 -15.09 -4.62 -7.25
C GLU A 123 -16.27 -4.11 -8.09
N ALA A 124 -17.47 -4.62 -7.84
CA ALA A 124 -18.66 -4.11 -8.53
C ALA A 124 -18.83 -2.60 -8.26
N GLY A 125 -18.96 -1.80 -9.32
CA GLY A 125 -19.13 -0.35 -9.21
C GLY A 125 -17.86 0.44 -8.88
N SER A 126 -16.66 -0.15 -8.95
CA SER A 126 -15.40 0.61 -8.82
C SER A 126 -14.92 1.26 -10.11
N GLY A 127 -15.61 1.08 -11.25
CA GLY A 127 -15.13 1.56 -12.53
C GLY A 127 -13.83 0.88 -12.96
N HIS A 128 -13.00 1.58 -13.74
CA HIS A 128 -11.73 1.07 -14.27
C HIS A 128 -10.54 1.22 -13.31
N HIS A 129 -10.79 1.41 -12.01
CA HIS A 129 -9.72 1.48 -11.02
C HIS A 129 -9.19 0.08 -10.72
N HIS A 130 -7.87 -0.07 -10.79
CA HIS A 130 -7.19 -1.31 -10.41
C HIS A 130 -7.17 -1.41 -8.88
N HIS A 131 -7.74 -2.48 -8.33
CA HIS A 131 -7.59 -2.83 -6.92
C HIS A 131 -6.86 -4.16 -6.83
N ASN A 132 -6.18 -4.39 -5.71
CA ASN A 132 -5.55 -5.67 -5.44
C ASN A 132 -6.03 -6.18 -4.08
N ALA A 133 -6.34 -7.47 -4.02
CA ALA A 133 -6.63 -8.17 -2.78
C ALA A 133 -5.35 -8.81 -2.25
N ILE A 134 -5.16 -8.72 -0.93
CA ILE A 134 -4.15 -9.49 -0.21
C ILE A 134 -4.87 -10.64 0.47
N ASN A 135 -4.44 -11.87 0.18
CA ASN A 135 -5.00 -13.09 0.74
C ASN A 135 -3.99 -13.72 1.70
N LEU A 136 -4.49 -14.40 2.73
CA LEU A 136 -3.72 -15.27 3.61
C LEU A 136 -4.34 -16.65 3.53
N ALA A 137 -3.56 -17.61 3.03
CA ALA A 137 -3.99 -18.99 2.90
C ALA A 137 -5.34 -19.11 2.15
N GLY A 138 -5.48 -18.31 1.08
CA GLY A 138 -6.64 -18.27 0.19
C GLY A 138 -7.85 -17.53 0.75
N VAL A 139 -7.74 -16.97 1.95
CA VAL A 139 -8.79 -16.12 2.56
C VAL A 139 -8.39 -14.67 2.41
N ARG A 140 -9.30 -13.85 1.87
CA ARG A 140 -9.05 -12.43 1.64
C ARG A 140 -8.94 -11.66 2.95
N LEU A 141 -7.77 -11.07 3.20
CA LEU A 141 -7.51 -10.24 4.39
C LEU A 141 -8.05 -8.83 4.19
N LEU A 142 -7.62 -8.16 3.12
CA LEU A 142 -7.94 -6.76 2.84
C LEU A 142 -7.80 -6.45 1.35
N VAL A 143 -8.37 -5.32 0.92
CA VAL A 143 -8.31 -4.85 -0.47
C VAL A 143 -7.68 -3.46 -0.51
N ILE A 144 -6.54 -3.37 -1.19
CA ILE A 144 -5.83 -2.13 -1.47
C ILE A 144 -6.44 -1.48 -2.71
N ARG A 145 -6.84 -0.22 -2.58
CA ARG A 145 -7.55 0.52 -3.64
C ARG A 145 -6.84 1.78 -4.10
N ASP A 146 -5.77 2.17 -3.41
CA ASP A 146 -4.99 3.36 -3.68
C ASP A 146 -3.50 3.02 -3.70
N GLU A 147 -2.71 3.73 -4.49
CA GLU A 147 -1.27 3.51 -4.58
C GLU A 147 -0.50 4.12 -3.39
N GLY A 148 -1.08 5.08 -2.66
CA GLY A 148 -0.41 5.78 -1.57
C GLY A 148 0.88 6.45 -2.03
N LEU A 149 2.01 6.09 -1.40
CA LEU A 149 3.36 6.57 -1.77
C LEU A 149 4.05 5.67 -2.80
N PHE A 150 3.36 4.67 -3.34
CA PHE A 150 3.94 3.71 -4.28
C PHE A 150 3.61 4.10 -5.73
N PRO A 151 4.38 3.59 -6.72
CA PRO A 151 4.09 3.85 -8.14
C PRO A 151 2.77 3.24 -8.64
N SER A 152 2.23 2.24 -7.94
CA SER A 152 0.96 1.60 -8.29
C SER A 152 0.35 0.84 -7.11
N VAL A 153 -0.96 0.58 -7.19
CA VAL A 153 -1.71 -0.29 -6.26
C VAL A 153 -1.09 -1.68 -6.18
N GLU A 154 -0.63 -2.22 -7.31
CA GLU A 154 0.02 -3.53 -7.38
C GLU A 154 1.35 -3.55 -6.61
N THR A 155 2.24 -2.59 -6.88
CA THR A 155 3.52 -2.45 -6.17
C THR A 155 3.30 -2.31 -4.67
N ARG A 156 2.35 -1.46 -4.26
CA ARG A 156 1.98 -1.32 -2.85
C ARG A 156 1.54 -2.65 -2.25
N SER A 157 0.71 -3.40 -2.96
CA SER A 157 0.15 -4.66 -2.45
C SER A 157 1.21 -5.74 -2.31
N ILE A 158 2.15 -5.82 -3.27
CA ILE A 158 3.33 -6.71 -3.20
C ILE A 158 4.19 -6.37 -1.99
N THR A 159 4.54 -5.09 -1.79
CA THR A 159 5.34 -4.67 -0.63
C THR A 159 4.64 -4.98 0.70
N ILE A 160 3.31 -4.84 0.78
CA ILE A 160 2.55 -5.20 1.98
C ILE A 160 2.59 -6.72 2.19
N ALA A 161 2.43 -7.52 1.13
CA ALA A 161 2.52 -8.98 1.20
C ALA A 161 3.91 -9.44 1.69
N GLU A 162 5.00 -8.90 1.14
CA GLU A 162 6.37 -9.19 1.57
C GLU A 162 6.59 -8.87 3.07
N ARG A 163 6.06 -7.74 3.55
CA ARG A 163 6.12 -7.37 4.98
C ARG A 163 5.31 -8.32 5.86
N LEU A 164 4.15 -8.76 5.39
CA LEU A 164 3.36 -9.78 6.09
C LEU A 164 4.12 -11.12 6.12
N GLU A 165 4.76 -11.54 5.03
CA GLU A 165 5.61 -12.75 5.01
C GLU A 165 6.78 -12.64 5.98
N GLN A 166 7.43 -11.47 6.03
CA GLN A 166 8.47 -11.20 7.00
C GLN A 166 7.92 -11.30 8.43
N ALA A 167 6.73 -10.76 8.71
CA ALA A 167 6.07 -10.92 10.00
C ALA A 167 5.81 -12.40 10.34
N VAL A 168 5.41 -13.24 9.37
CA VAL A 168 5.25 -14.70 9.58
C VAL A 168 6.57 -15.33 10.05
N SER A 169 7.69 -14.93 9.44
CA SER A 169 9.01 -15.46 9.80
C SER A 169 9.45 -15.12 11.24
N THR A 170 8.90 -14.05 11.82
CA THR A 170 9.16 -13.67 13.23
C THR A 170 8.27 -14.41 14.23
N GLY A 171 7.27 -15.15 13.73
CA GLY A 171 6.40 -16.02 14.51
C GLY A 171 5.20 -15.32 15.13
N ALA A 172 4.99 -15.57 16.43
CA ALA A 172 3.84 -15.04 17.15
C ALA A 172 3.99 -13.52 17.38
N GLY A 173 2.91 -12.80 17.13
CA GLY A 173 2.83 -11.35 17.31
C GLY A 173 1.40 -10.86 17.13
N ALA A 174 1.25 -9.54 17.07
CA ALA A 174 -0.03 -8.88 16.82
C ALA A 174 0.16 -7.57 16.05
N PHE A 175 -0.91 -7.12 15.40
CA PHE A 175 -0.93 -5.86 14.67
C PHE A 175 -1.59 -4.79 15.54
N HIS A 176 -1.06 -3.57 15.46
CA HIS A 176 -1.60 -2.43 16.17
C HIS A 176 -1.53 -1.19 15.27
N PRO A 177 -2.46 -0.23 15.43
CA PRO A 177 -2.28 1.06 14.82
C PRO A 177 -0.97 1.70 15.32
N GLY A 178 -0.37 2.54 14.48
CA GLY A 178 0.80 3.32 14.87
C GLY A 178 0.54 4.24 16.07
N PRO A 179 1.59 4.87 16.61
CA PRO A 179 1.46 5.85 17.68
C PRO A 179 0.55 7.01 17.26
N ALA A 180 0.07 7.82 18.20
CA ALA A 180 -0.88 8.91 17.91
C ALA A 180 -0.41 9.88 16.80
N THR A 181 0.90 10.08 16.65
CA THR A 181 1.50 10.91 15.58
C THR A 181 1.50 10.26 14.20
N ALA A 182 1.21 8.96 14.11
CA ALA A 182 1.17 8.14 12.89
C ALA A 182 0.02 7.10 12.98
N SER A 183 -1.15 7.55 13.48
CA SER A 183 -2.30 6.68 13.75
C SER A 183 -2.93 6.07 12.49
N ASP A 184 -2.52 6.54 11.31
CA ASP A 184 -2.86 6.06 9.97
C ASP A 184 -1.98 4.87 9.52
N THR A 185 -1.06 4.39 10.36
CA THR A 185 -0.22 3.23 10.03
C THR A 185 -0.68 1.96 10.73
N VAL A 186 -0.41 0.82 10.11
CA VAL A 186 -0.55 -0.51 10.71
C VAL A 186 0.85 -1.07 10.96
N MET A 187 1.13 -1.41 12.21
CA MET A 187 2.42 -1.89 12.68
C MET A 187 2.27 -3.31 13.22
N TYR A 188 3.25 -4.17 12.97
CA TYR A 188 3.34 -5.50 13.55
C TYR A 188 4.35 -5.53 14.69
N TYR A 189 3.98 -6.14 15.81
CA TYR A 189 4.79 -6.32 17.01
C TYR A 189 5.02 -7.82 17.22
N GLY A 190 6.19 -8.29 16.79
CA GLY A 190 6.61 -9.68 16.99
C GLY A 190 7.12 -9.90 18.41
N ARG A 191 6.87 -11.08 18.98
CA ARG A 191 7.39 -11.43 20.32
C ARG A 191 8.92 -11.50 20.38
N SER A 192 9.55 -11.73 19.24
CA SER A 192 11.00 -11.93 19.11
C SER A 192 11.72 -10.73 18.48
N THR A 193 11.03 -9.60 18.31
CA THR A 193 11.57 -8.42 17.62
C THR A 193 11.55 -7.21 18.53
N ASP A 194 12.70 -6.56 18.68
CA ASP A 194 12.82 -5.33 19.49
C ASP A 194 12.20 -4.09 18.84
N ARG A 195 11.90 -4.17 17.53
CA ARG A 195 11.35 -3.05 16.77
C ARG A 195 10.08 -3.47 16.06
N PRO A 196 9.00 -2.67 16.14
CA PRO A 196 7.80 -2.93 15.37
C PRO A 196 8.09 -2.74 13.88
N MET A 197 7.45 -3.57 13.06
CA MET A 197 7.55 -3.54 11.61
C MET A 197 6.37 -2.75 11.04
N LEU A 198 6.65 -1.74 10.21
CA LEU A 198 5.60 -1.07 9.45
C LEU A 198 5.06 -2.04 8.39
N ILE A 199 3.77 -2.34 8.45
CA ILE A 199 3.10 -3.18 7.45
C ILE A 199 2.58 -2.28 6.33
N LEU A 200 1.77 -1.28 6.66
CA LEU A 200 1.24 -0.33 5.69
C LEU A 200 0.96 1.04 6.30
N ASN A 201 0.83 2.04 5.45
CA ASN A 201 0.25 3.34 5.76
C ASN A 201 -1.08 3.47 5.01
N VAL A 202 -2.14 3.93 5.67
CA VAL A 202 -3.48 4.15 5.13
C VAL A 202 -3.60 5.56 4.56
N SER A 203 -3.84 5.68 3.25
CA SER A 203 -4.01 7.00 2.64
C SER A 203 -5.43 7.56 2.88
N PRO A 204 -5.63 8.89 2.76
CA PRO A 204 -6.98 9.47 2.70
C PRO A 204 -7.86 8.85 1.61
N SER A 205 -7.28 8.46 0.48
CA SER A 205 -7.97 7.81 -0.62
C SER A 205 -8.46 6.40 -0.25
N ASP A 206 -7.67 5.61 0.48
CA ASP A 206 -8.11 4.32 1.01
C ASP A 206 -9.33 4.51 1.91
N ALA A 207 -9.23 5.44 2.86
CA ALA A 207 -10.30 5.73 3.81
C ALA A 207 -11.59 6.17 3.10
N TYR A 208 -11.47 7.06 2.11
CA TYR A 208 -12.60 7.49 1.28
C TYR A 208 -13.20 6.32 0.48
N ALA A 209 -12.37 5.44 -0.07
CA ALA A 209 -12.85 4.26 -0.79
C ALA A 209 -13.67 3.35 0.15
N TYR A 210 -13.17 3.05 1.35
CA TYR A 210 -13.91 2.26 2.35
C TYR A 210 -15.18 2.97 2.84
N GLN A 211 -15.17 4.29 3.04
CA GLN A 211 -16.35 5.07 3.41
C GLN A 211 -17.51 4.84 2.43
N ARG A 212 -17.25 4.89 1.12
CA ARG A 212 -18.28 4.68 0.09
C ARG A 212 -18.96 3.31 0.17
N ARG A 213 -18.25 2.26 0.62
CA ARG A 213 -18.80 0.89 0.72
C ARG A 213 -19.40 0.60 2.09
N SER A 214 -18.84 1.24 3.11
CA SER A 214 -19.24 1.02 4.49
C SER A 214 -20.50 1.80 4.85
N GLY A 215 -20.87 2.83 4.10
CA GLY A 215 -22.04 3.67 4.42
C GLY A 215 -21.85 4.55 5.66
N ARG A 216 -20.61 4.67 6.16
CA ARG A 216 -20.22 5.45 7.34
C ARG A 216 -18.98 6.26 7.06
N THR A 217 -18.74 7.32 7.83
CA THR A 217 -17.48 8.05 7.79
C THR A 217 -16.31 7.12 8.17
N VAL A 218 -15.30 7.07 7.32
CA VAL A 218 -14.06 6.32 7.56
C VAL A 218 -12.88 7.26 7.42
N THR A 219 -12.14 7.44 8.52
CA THR A 219 -10.89 8.20 8.54
C THR A 219 -9.70 7.26 8.37
N PRO A 220 -8.51 7.74 7.95
CA PRO A 220 -7.31 6.92 7.89
C PRO A 220 -7.00 6.20 9.21
N ALA A 221 -7.13 6.91 10.35
CA ALA A 221 -6.92 6.33 11.67
C ALA A 221 -7.95 5.24 12.02
N LEU A 222 -9.23 5.43 11.68
CA LEU A 222 -10.26 4.41 11.89
C LEU A 222 -9.98 3.16 11.05
N LEU A 223 -9.59 3.34 9.79
CA LEU A 223 -9.29 2.23 8.88
C LEU A 223 -8.00 1.51 9.29
N ALA A 224 -6.97 2.23 9.73
CA ALA A 224 -5.73 1.63 10.26
C ALA A 224 -6.01 0.79 11.53
N ALA A 225 -6.81 1.31 12.45
CA ALA A 225 -7.25 0.55 13.62
C ALA A 225 -8.02 -0.71 13.22
N TYR A 226 -8.99 -0.58 12.30
CA TYR A 226 -9.78 -1.70 11.80
C TYR A 226 -8.91 -2.78 11.14
N TRP A 227 -8.02 -2.39 10.22
CA TRP A 227 -7.11 -3.31 9.55
C TRP A 227 -6.13 -3.96 10.54
N SER A 228 -5.69 -3.25 11.57
CA SER A 228 -4.87 -3.84 12.64
C SER A 228 -5.62 -4.94 13.40
N ASP A 229 -6.90 -4.72 13.71
CA ASP A 229 -7.71 -5.69 14.43
C ASP A 229 -8.06 -6.89 13.54
N LEU A 230 -8.41 -6.65 12.29
CA LEU A 230 -8.69 -7.68 11.29
C LEU A 230 -7.48 -8.57 11.05
N LEU A 231 -6.30 -7.98 10.80
CA LEU A 231 -5.06 -8.72 10.62
C LEU A 231 -4.70 -9.51 11.87
N SER A 232 -4.86 -8.93 13.06
CA SER A 232 -4.57 -9.63 14.32
C SER A 232 -5.45 -10.85 14.54
N ASP A 233 -6.74 -10.77 14.25
CA ASP A 233 -7.65 -11.91 14.40
C ASP A 233 -7.36 -13.01 13.37
N TYR A 234 -7.14 -12.67 12.09
CA TYR A 234 -6.71 -13.66 11.10
C TYR A 234 -5.37 -14.31 11.48
N TRP A 235 -4.42 -13.54 11.99
CA TRP A 235 -3.13 -14.05 12.48
C TRP A 235 -3.31 -14.96 13.69
N SER A 236 -4.21 -14.59 14.61
CA SER A 236 -4.57 -15.41 15.77
C SER A 236 -5.03 -16.80 15.34
N ILE A 237 -5.92 -16.85 14.34
CA ILE A 237 -6.50 -18.09 13.84
C ILE A 237 -5.48 -18.91 13.04
N ALA A 238 -4.91 -18.31 12.00
CA ALA A 238 -4.09 -19.03 11.03
C ALA A 238 -2.71 -19.41 11.58
N ILE A 239 -2.06 -18.47 12.27
CA ILE A 239 -0.66 -18.60 12.71
C ILE A 239 -0.59 -19.04 14.17
N ASN A 240 -1.29 -18.34 15.08
CA ASN A 240 -1.18 -18.61 16.51
C ASN A 240 -2.09 -19.76 16.99
N ARG A 241 -3.01 -20.25 16.15
CA ARG A 241 -4.03 -21.27 16.48
C ARG A 241 -4.82 -20.92 17.73
N LYS A 242 -5.26 -19.67 17.82
CA LYS A 242 -6.05 -19.11 18.92
C LYS A 242 -7.36 -18.52 18.39
N PRO A 243 -8.40 -18.44 19.24
CA PRO A 243 -9.64 -17.75 18.87
C PRO A 243 -9.36 -16.27 18.56
N PRO A 244 -10.17 -15.65 17.68
CA PRO A 244 -10.14 -14.21 17.46
C PRO A 244 -10.68 -13.47 18.70
N GLU A 245 -10.08 -12.33 19.03
CA GLU A 245 -10.40 -11.58 20.25
C GLU A 245 -10.98 -10.20 19.94
N ARG A 246 -10.67 -9.60 18.79
CA ARG A 246 -10.85 -8.15 18.61
C ARG A 246 -12.13 -7.80 17.88
N LEU A 247 -12.45 -8.52 16.82
CA LEU A 247 -13.62 -8.29 15.99
C LEU A 247 -14.76 -9.26 16.31
N SER A 248 -14.53 -10.29 17.13
CA SER A 248 -15.53 -11.34 17.42
C SER A 248 -16.80 -10.83 18.12
N GLU A 249 -16.77 -9.64 18.72
CA GLU A 249 -17.93 -8.97 19.30
C GLU A 249 -18.80 -8.22 18.26
N LEU A 250 -18.29 -8.03 17.04
CA LEU A 250 -19.05 -7.44 15.95
C LEU A 250 -19.90 -8.50 15.26
N HIS A 251 -21.08 -8.13 14.79
CA HIS A 251 -21.97 -9.04 14.07
C HIS A 251 -21.30 -9.71 12.87
N GLU A 252 -20.57 -8.95 12.05
CA GLU A 252 -19.80 -9.49 10.93
C GLU A 252 -18.59 -10.31 11.39
N GLY A 253 -18.05 -10.05 12.58
CA GLY A 253 -16.87 -10.73 13.12
C GLY A 253 -17.15 -12.06 13.82
N GLU A 254 -18.41 -12.38 14.12
CA GLU A 254 -18.83 -13.72 14.58
C GLU A 254 -18.35 -14.84 13.65
N VAL A 255 -18.22 -14.53 12.34
CA VAL A 255 -17.71 -15.48 11.36
C VAL A 255 -16.27 -15.91 11.61
N LEU A 256 -15.45 -15.07 12.26
CA LEU A 256 -14.07 -15.40 12.57
C LEU A 256 -14.00 -16.53 13.62
N ASN A 257 -14.95 -16.58 14.56
CA ASN A 257 -15.08 -17.71 15.48
C ASN A 257 -15.46 -19.00 14.73
N SER A 258 -16.42 -18.90 13.80
CA SER A 258 -16.82 -20.04 12.97
C SER A 258 -15.64 -20.54 12.12
N LEU A 259 -14.85 -19.63 11.54
CA LEU A 259 -13.64 -19.95 10.79
C LEU A 259 -12.60 -20.64 11.68
N TYR A 260 -12.38 -20.16 12.91
CA TYR A 260 -11.51 -20.80 13.89
C TYR A 260 -11.95 -22.23 14.23
N GLU A 261 -13.25 -22.43 14.50
CA GLU A 261 -13.79 -23.76 14.79
C GLU A 261 -13.64 -24.72 13.62
N GLN A 262 -13.93 -24.29 12.39
CA GLN A 262 -13.72 -25.13 11.20
C GLN A 262 -12.24 -25.44 11.00
N TRP A 263 -11.37 -24.44 11.16
CA TRP A 263 -9.92 -24.62 11.06
C TRP A 263 -9.37 -25.60 12.11
N GLY A 264 -9.97 -25.64 13.30
CA GLY A 264 -9.62 -26.59 14.36
C GLY A 264 -10.11 -28.03 14.12
N LYS A 265 -11.16 -28.23 13.32
CA LYS A 265 -11.69 -29.56 12.97
C LYS A 265 -10.88 -30.26 11.90
N LEU A 266 -10.15 -29.52 11.06
CA LEU A 266 -9.33 -30.12 10.02
C LEU A 266 -8.17 -30.89 10.68
N ASN A 267 -8.10 -32.20 10.40
CA ASN A 267 -7.12 -33.09 11.00
C ASN A 267 -5.70 -32.64 10.66
N LYS A 268 -4.81 -32.64 11.66
CA LYS A 268 -3.40 -32.22 11.55
C LYS A 268 -2.57 -33.03 10.54
N THR A 269 -3.10 -34.15 10.04
CA THR A 269 -2.41 -35.11 9.16
C THR A 269 -2.59 -34.82 7.68
N GLU A 270 -3.56 -34.00 7.28
CA GLU A 270 -3.73 -33.58 5.89
C GLU A 270 -3.26 -32.13 5.74
N SER A 271 -2.60 -31.84 4.62
CA SER A 271 -2.13 -30.50 4.23
C SER A 271 -3.31 -29.58 3.86
N LEU A 272 -4.38 -29.63 4.65
CA LEU A 272 -5.61 -28.89 4.40
C LEU A 272 -5.33 -27.40 4.59
N GLN A 273 -5.74 -26.64 3.57
CA GLN A 273 -5.44 -25.21 3.48
C GLN A 273 -6.47 -24.44 4.29
N PHE A 274 -6.08 -23.30 4.86
CA PHE A 274 -6.99 -22.41 5.59
C PHE A 274 -8.22 -22.01 4.76
N ALA A 275 -8.05 -21.90 3.44
CA ALA A 275 -9.11 -21.69 2.47
C ALA A 275 -10.22 -22.75 2.56
N ASP A 276 -9.88 -24.01 2.81
CA ASP A 276 -10.85 -25.11 2.90
C ASP A 276 -11.79 -24.90 4.08
N ALA A 277 -11.25 -24.45 5.23
CA ALA A 277 -12.06 -24.08 6.39
C ALA A 277 -13.03 -22.94 6.05
N ALA A 278 -12.58 -21.93 5.31
CA ALA A 278 -13.44 -20.83 4.88
C ALA A 278 -14.52 -21.28 3.88
N GLN A 279 -14.20 -22.19 2.96
CA GLN A 279 -15.14 -22.75 1.98
C GLN A 279 -16.21 -23.65 2.61
N GLN A 280 -15.91 -24.28 3.75
CA GLN A 280 -16.86 -25.11 4.50
C GLN A 280 -17.88 -24.28 5.31
N LEU A 281 -17.69 -22.97 5.45
CA LEU A 281 -18.66 -22.11 6.11
C LEU A 281 -19.96 -21.99 5.31
N PRO A 282 -21.12 -21.82 5.96
CA PRO A 282 -22.36 -21.43 5.29
C PRO A 282 -22.16 -20.21 4.38
N ARG A 283 -22.87 -20.16 3.24
CA ARG A 283 -22.74 -19.06 2.26
C ARG A 283 -22.88 -17.65 2.85
N GLN A 284 -23.79 -17.47 3.81
CA GLN A 284 -23.97 -16.19 4.50
C GLN A 284 -22.70 -15.80 5.29
N GLN A 285 -22.09 -16.75 5.97
CA GLN A 285 -20.83 -16.54 6.68
C GLN A 285 -19.68 -16.26 5.70
N GLN A 286 -19.59 -16.96 4.57
CA GLN A 286 -18.61 -16.64 3.52
C GLN A 286 -18.75 -15.19 3.02
N GLN A 287 -20.00 -14.70 2.87
CA GLN A 287 -20.26 -13.30 2.52
C GLN A 287 -19.84 -12.34 3.64
N HIS A 288 -20.01 -12.70 4.91
CA HIS A 288 -19.53 -11.90 6.04
C HIS A 288 -18.00 -11.80 6.05
N LEU A 289 -17.27 -12.89 5.80
CA LEU A 289 -15.81 -12.86 5.64
C LEU A 289 -15.37 -11.93 4.50
N GLN A 290 -16.03 -12.03 3.35
CA GLN A 290 -15.76 -11.13 2.22
C GLN A 290 -16.03 -9.66 2.58
N ARG A 291 -17.12 -9.39 3.31
CA ARG A 291 -17.47 -8.03 3.78
C ARG A 291 -16.43 -7.47 4.73
N LEU A 292 -15.88 -8.27 5.64
CA LEU A 292 -14.80 -7.83 6.53
C LEU A 292 -13.59 -7.30 5.75
N ALA A 293 -13.25 -7.92 4.62
CA ALA A 293 -12.13 -7.46 3.80
C ALA A 293 -12.41 -6.13 3.06
N ILE A 294 -13.67 -5.84 2.72
CA ILE A 294 -14.02 -4.73 1.79
C ILE A 294 -14.76 -3.56 2.45
N THR A 295 -15.26 -3.70 3.67
CA THR A 295 -15.98 -2.67 4.44
C THR A 295 -15.49 -2.56 5.88
N VAL A 296 -15.74 -1.41 6.51
CA VAL A 296 -15.63 -1.22 7.96
C VAL A 296 -17.02 -1.40 8.58
N PRO A 297 -17.24 -2.42 9.43
CA PRO A 297 -18.53 -2.64 10.09
C PRO A 297 -19.03 -1.41 10.84
N HIS A 298 -20.34 -1.16 10.88
CA HIS A 298 -20.93 0.01 11.55
C HIS A 298 -20.69 0.04 13.07
N GLY A 299 -20.60 -1.14 13.70
CA GLY A 299 -20.33 -1.27 15.12
C GLY A 299 -18.86 -1.02 15.50
N PHE A 300 -17.93 -1.01 14.53
CA PHE A 300 -16.51 -0.86 14.84
C PHE A 300 -16.20 0.55 15.37
N GLN A 301 -15.47 0.60 16.47
CA GLN A 301 -14.97 1.82 17.10
C GLN A 301 -13.50 1.61 17.46
N ILE A 302 -12.72 2.69 17.45
CA ILE A 302 -11.33 2.64 17.89
C ILE A 302 -11.34 2.33 19.39
N ASN A 303 -10.95 1.13 19.77
CA ASN A 303 -10.89 0.74 21.17
C ASN A 303 -9.60 1.31 21.80
N HIS A 304 -9.75 2.28 22.70
CA HIS A 304 -8.62 2.93 23.39
C HIS A 304 -7.77 1.96 24.21
N SER A 305 -8.28 0.79 24.54
CA SER A 305 -7.53 -0.28 25.21
C SER A 305 -6.29 -0.71 24.42
N HIS A 306 -6.30 -0.56 23.10
CA HIS A 306 -5.16 -0.89 22.23
C HIS A 306 -4.02 0.14 22.31
N LEU A 307 -4.32 1.39 22.68
CA LEU A 307 -3.30 2.44 22.84
C LEU A 307 -2.53 2.27 24.16
N ALA A 308 -3.17 1.70 25.18
CA ALA A 308 -2.57 1.56 26.50
C ALA A 308 -1.67 0.31 26.67
N ARG A 309 -1.73 -0.66 25.74
CA ARG A 309 -0.96 -1.92 25.80
C ARG A 309 0.20 -2.00 24.80
N GLN A 310 0.69 -0.87 24.31
CA GLN A 310 1.97 -0.89 23.60
C GLN A 310 3.06 -1.26 24.62
N PRO A 311 3.82 -2.36 24.41
CA PRO A 311 4.90 -2.75 25.30
C PRO A 311 6.02 -1.71 25.37
#